data_AF-G1SVZ5-F1
#
_entry.id   AF-G1SVZ5-F1
#
_cell.length_a   1.000
_cell.length_b   1.000
_cell.length_c   1.000
_cell.angle_alpha   90.00
_cell.angle_beta   90.00
_cell.angle_gamma   90.00
#
_symmetry.space_group_name_H-M   'P 1'
#
loop_
_entity.id
_entity.type
_entity.pdbx_description
1 polymer ?
#
loop_
_entity_poly.entity_id
_entity_poly.type
_entity_poly.pdbx_seq_one_letter_code
_entity_poly.pdbx_strand_id
1 'polypeptide(L)'
;MTSEEDAESALPDAQAGEESELPVIQLCGLVEELSYGNSALKTETEMFEKYYTKLEPRDQHPPRLSDIKLSAAEFAQLRGRRRSRTRTGIDRVVGLSVDQKLELVQKELEDTKDEISHMRANAERDLQHHEAIIEEAEIRGAEVQKAIHDFEKDILKTISKKKGSILATQKVMKYLDDMNRRRDNMKDKLRLKNVSLKVQRKKMLLQLKQKEEVGEALHNVDFQQLKIENAQFLETVEARNQELIRLKMASGNTLQMLNTYKSKLHRAMEIYVNLDKEILLRSELLDKIQKETLQVEEDRAKAEAANKKLRRQLAEFRAPRVMVYVREKILNGDLEKSIKMWERKVEIAEMSLKGYRKSWNKMKTTNE
;
A
#
# COMPACT_ATOMS: atom_id res chain seq x y z
N MET A 1 -73.70 -41.91 -24.75
CA MET A 1 -74.54 -42.32 -23.61
C MET A 1 -74.98 -41.04 -22.93
N THR A 2 -76.29 -40.76 -23.04
CA THR A 2 -77.16 -39.96 -22.13
C THR A 2 -76.68 -38.58 -21.67
N SER A 3 -77.36 -37.46 -21.87
CA SER A 3 -78.63 -37.08 -22.54
C SER A 3 -78.61 -35.55 -22.68
N GLU A 4 -79.42 -35.06 -23.63
CA GLU A 4 -79.67 -33.66 -24.02
C GLU A 4 -80.25 -32.72 -22.95
N GLU A 5 -79.99 -31.43 -23.19
CA GLU A 5 -80.89 -30.26 -23.16
C GLU A 5 -81.56 -29.74 -21.88
N ASP A 6 -81.41 -28.41 -21.77
CA ASP A 6 -82.43 -27.39 -21.53
C ASP A 6 -82.55 -26.63 -20.19
N ALA A 7 -82.74 -25.32 -20.40
CA ALA A 7 -83.52 -24.34 -19.65
C ALA A 7 -82.91 -23.61 -18.43
N GLU A 8 -82.55 -22.35 -18.70
CA GLU A 8 -83.11 -21.14 -18.05
C GLU A 8 -82.73 -20.74 -16.61
N SER A 9 -82.27 -19.47 -16.51
CA SER A 9 -82.71 -18.48 -15.52
C SER A 9 -82.39 -18.71 -14.04
N ALA A 10 -81.40 -17.97 -13.51
CA ALA A 10 -81.67 -16.80 -12.65
C ALA A 10 -80.38 -16.32 -11.97
N LEU A 11 -80.09 -15.02 -12.12
CA LEU A 11 -79.26 -14.28 -11.17
C LEU A 11 -79.89 -14.38 -9.77
N PRO A 12 -79.07 -14.39 -8.72
CA PRO A 12 -79.28 -13.36 -7.72
C PRO A 12 -78.01 -12.55 -7.50
N ASP A 13 -78.24 -11.24 -7.60
CA ASP A 13 -77.63 -10.14 -6.86
C ASP A 13 -76.25 -10.32 -6.22
N ALA A 14 -75.37 -9.42 -6.65
CA ALA A 14 -74.15 -9.07 -5.96
C ALA A 14 -74.45 -8.56 -4.55
N GLN A 15 -73.92 -9.26 -3.54
CA GLN A 15 -73.47 -8.60 -2.32
C GLN A 15 -72.00 -8.23 -2.52
N ALA A 16 -71.83 -6.93 -2.76
CA ALA A 16 -70.60 -6.21 -2.50
C ALA A 16 -70.17 -6.39 -1.04
N GLY A 17 -68.86 -6.39 -0.80
CA GLY A 17 -68.30 -6.13 0.51
C GLY A 17 -67.39 -7.23 1.04
N GLU A 18 -66.16 -7.25 0.54
CA GLU A 18 -65.03 -7.20 1.46
C GLU A 18 -64.11 -6.07 0.98
N GLU A 19 -64.59 -4.83 1.11
CA GLU A 19 -63.67 -3.78 1.55
C GLU A 19 -63.19 -4.24 2.93
N SER A 20 -62.03 -4.90 2.97
CA SER A 20 -61.42 -5.31 4.22
C SER A 20 -61.17 -4.04 5.05
N GLU A 21 -62.09 -3.73 5.96
CA GLU A 21 -61.96 -2.63 6.92
C GLU A 21 -60.66 -2.84 7.69
N LEU A 22 -59.65 -2.04 7.36
CA LEU A 22 -58.35 -2.07 8.04
C LEU A 22 -58.61 -1.73 9.52
N PRO A 23 -58.12 -2.53 10.48
CA PRO A 23 -58.24 -2.24 11.90
C PRO A 23 -57.86 -0.78 12.21
N VAL A 24 -58.56 -0.13 13.15
CA VAL A 24 -58.37 1.30 13.50
C VAL A 24 -56.89 1.68 13.69
N ILE A 25 -56.08 0.77 14.23
CA ILE A 25 -54.63 0.94 14.41
C ILE A 25 -53.89 1.12 13.06
N GLN A 26 -54.28 0.37 12.04
CA GLN A 26 -53.71 0.47 10.69
C GLN A 26 -54.17 1.75 9.97
N LEU A 27 -55.43 2.19 10.20
CA LEU A 27 -55.92 3.48 9.72
C LEU A 27 -55.17 4.66 10.38
N CYS A 28 -54.93 4.61 11.69
CA CYS A 28 -54.12 5.62 12.38
C CYS A 28 -52.70 5.68 11.81
N GLY A 29 -52.05 4.53 11.59
CA GLY A 29 -50.72 4.49 10.98
C GLY A 29 -50.68 5.09 9.56
N LEU A 30 -51.71 4.82 8.75
CA LEU A 30 -51.81 5.39 7.40
C LEU A 30 -52.03 6.92 7.44
N VAL A 31 -52.84 7.42 8.37
CA VAL A 31 -53.05 8.87 8.56
C VAL A 31 -51.77 9.55 9.00
N GLU A 32 -50.99 8.95 9.89
CA GLU A 32 -49.67 9.46 10.30
C GLU A 32 -48.67 9.50 9.14
N GLU A 33 -48.59 8.43 8.34
CA GLU A 33 -47.72 8.35 7.17
C GLU A 33 -48.08 9.40 6.10
N LEU A 34 -49.38 9.55 5.80
CA LEU A 34 -49.87 10.55 4.86
C LEU A 34 -49.67 11.98 5.38
N SER A 35 -49.84 12.21 6.68
CA SER A 35 -49.56 13.49 7.34
C SER A 35 -48.09 13.88 7.18
N TYR A 36 -47.18 12.94 7.44
CA TYR A 36 -45.74 13.16 7.28
C TYR A 36 -45.37 13.42 5.81
N GLY A 37 -45.89 12.63 4.88
CA GLY A 37 -45.69 12.84 3.44
C GLY A 37 -46.20 14.19 2.94
N ASN A 38 -47.38 14.61 3.39
CA ASN A 38 -47.95 15.93 3.07
C ASN A 38 -47.11 17.08 3.64
N SER A 39 -46.59 16.92 4.86
CA SER A 39 -45.69 17.90 5.47
C SER A 39 -44.40 18.06 4.66
N ALA A 40 -43.79 16.94 4.25
CA ALA A 40 -42.58 16.94 3.44
C ALA A 40 -42.79 17.60 2.06
N LEU A 41 -43.91 17.28 1.39
CA LEU A 41 -44.30 17.92 0.13
C LEU A 41 -44.56 19.41 0.29
N LYS A 42 -45.17 19.82 1.39
CA LYS A 42 -45.42 21.23 1.67
C LYS A 42 -44.11 22.01 1.78
N THR A 43 -43.14 21.49 2.55
CA THR A 43 -41.81 22.10 2.66
C THR A 43 -41.08 22.16 1.31
N GLU A 44 -41.18 21.08 0.53
CA GLU A 44 -40.61 21.02 -0.82
C GLU A 44 -41.24 22.06 -1.75
N THR A 45 -42.57 22.21 -1.70
CA THR A 45 -43.32 23.21 -2.47
C THR A 45 -42.96 24.62 -2.06
N GLU A 46 -42.84 24.91 -0.76
CA GLU A 46 -42.42 26.23 -0.27
C GLU A 46 -41.01 26.60 -0.72
N MET A 47 -40.09 25.64 -0.68
CA MET A 47 -38.71 25.82 -1.17
C MET A 47 -38.68 26.04 -2.68
N PHE A 48 -39.53 25.35 -3.43
CA PHE A 48 -39.70 25.59 -4.86
C PHE A 48 -40.34 26.91 -5.21
N GLU A 49 -41.36 27.33 -4.49
CA GLU A 49 -42.01 28.62 -4.72
C GLU A 49 -41.02 29.76 -4.50
N LYS A 50 -40.17 29.68 -3.45
CA LYS A 50 -39.07 30.63 -3.23
C LYS A 50 -38.08 30.63 -4.40
N TYR A 51 -37.65 29.45 -4.82
CA TYR A 51 -36.75 29.27 -5.94
C TYR A 51 -37.32 29.82 -7.26
N TYR A 52 -38.58 29.51 -7.54
CA TYR A 52 -39.30 29.92 -8.75
C TYR A 52 -39.53 31.43 -8.76
N THR A 53 -39.93 32.01 -7.63
CA THR A 53 -40.13 33.47 -7.48
C THR A 53 -38.83 34.25 -7.73
N LYS A 54 -37.67 33.67 -7.40
CA LYS A 54 -36.35 34.27 -7.69
C LYS A 54 -35.92 34.12 -9.15
N LEU A 55 -36.40 33.09 -9.85
CA LEU A 55 -36.08 32.84 -11.26
C LEU A 55 -36.93 33.67 -12.23
N GLU A 56 -38.15 34.05 -11.85
CA GLU A 56 -38.96 34.94 -12.68
C GLU A 56 -38.34 36.34 -12.73
N PRO A 57 -38.00 36.86 -13.92
CA PRO A 57 -37.67 38.26 -14.08
C PRO A 57 -38.84 39.08 -13.54
N ARG A 58 -38.56 40.07 -12.69
CA ARG A 58 -39.51 40.94 -11.98
C ARG A 58 -40.56 41.65 -12.87
N ASP A 59 -40.51 41.46 -14.19
CA ASP A 59 -41.34 42.06 -15.23
C ASP A 59 -42.51 41.19 -15.72
N GLN A 60 -42.67 39.95 -15.22
CA GLN A 60 -43.81 39.09 -15.58
C GLN A 60 -44.52 38.58 -14.33
N HIS A 61 -45.28 39.46 -13.67
CA HIS A 61 -46.30 39.01 -12.73
C HIS A 61 -47.63 38.87 -13.50
N PRO A 62 -48.14 37.65 -13.78
CA PRO A 62 -49.55 37.50 -14.09
C PRO A 62 -50.36 37.96 -12.86
N PRO A 63 -51.49 38.66 -13.03
CA PRO A 63 -52.27 39.12 -11.89
C PRO A 63 -52.72 37.93 -11.04
N ARG A 64 -52.67 38.10 -9.71
CA ARG A 64 -53.15 37.09 -8.76
C ARG A 64 -54.59 36.69 -9.11
N LEU A 65 -54.86 35.39 -9.14
CA LEU A 65 -56.19 34.81 -9.39
C LEU A 65 -57.29 35.29 -8.42
N SER A 66 -56.95 36.04 -7.37
CA SER A 66 -57.90 36.69 -6.48
C SER A 66 -58.68 37.85 -7.10
N ASP A 67 -58.24 38.39 -8.26
CA ASP A 67 -58.87 39.57 -8.87
C ASP A 67 -59.71 39.26 -10.12
N ILE A 68 -59.86 37.98 -10.51
CA ILE A 68 -60.73 37.60 -11.63
C ILE A 68 -62.12 37.23 -11.10
N LYS A 69 -63.06 38.20 -11.13
CA LYS A 69 -64.49 37.92 -10.95
C LYS A 69 -65.03 37.25 -12.22
N LEU A 70 -64.86 35.93 -12.34
CA LEU A 70 -65.58 35.13 -13.35
C LEU A 70 -66.98 34.81 -12.84
N SER A 71 -67.97 34.99 -13.71
CA SER A 71 -69.38 34.68 -13.43
C SER A 71 -69.59 33.16 -13.43
N ALA A 72 -70.47 32.66 -12.54
CA ALA A 72 -70.83 31.25 -12.44
C ALA A 72 -71.31 30.62 -13.77
N ALA A 73 -71.73 31.44 -14.74
CA ALA A 73 -72.16 30.99 -16.07
C ALA A 73 -71.00 30.54 -16.98
N GLU A 74 -69.78 31.03 -16.78
CA GLU A 74 -68.62 30.69 -17.63
C GLU A 74 -67.96 29.37 -17.22
N PHE A 75 -68.18 28.92 -15.98
CA PHE A 75 -67.64 27.65 -15.46
C PHE A 75 -68.38 26.41 -16.00
N ALA A 76 -69.62 26.56 -16.46
CA ALA A 76 -70.46 25.43 -16.88
C ALA A 76 -70.16 24.93 -18.31
N GLN A 77 -69.53 25.74 -19.16
CA GLN A 77 -69.32 25.41 -20.58
C GLN A 77 -68.03 24.64 -20.89
N LEU A 78 -67.14 24.44 -19.91
CA LEU A 78 -65.88 23.70 -20.09
C LEU A 78 -65.98 22.19 -19.77
N ARG A 79 -67.14 21.66 -19.36
CA ARG A 79 -67.36 20.20 -19.20
C ARG A 79 -67.63 19.52 -20.54
N GLY A 80 -66.69 19.63 -21.47
CA GLY A 80 -66.65 18.88 -22.72
C GLY A 80 -65.57 17.80 -22.68
N ARG A 81 -65.96 16.58 -22.32
CA ARG A 81 -65.34 15.31 -22.77
C ARG A 81 -63.83 15.12 -22.51
N ARG A 82 -63.46 14.64 -21.31
CA ARG A 82 -62.20 13.89 -21.13
C ARG A 82 -62.50 12.47 -20.63
N ARG A 83 -62.10 11.50 -21.46
CA ARG A 83 -62.08 10.06 -21.14
C ARG A 83 -61.28 9.85 -19.86
N SER A 84 -61.93 9.31 -18.83
CA SER A 84 -61.27 8.74 -17.66
C SER A 84 -60.51 7.50 -18.10
N ARG A 85 -59.18 7.57 -18.09
CA ARG A 85 -58.31 6.39 -18.13
C ARG A 85 -58.00 6.07 -16.68
N THR A 86 -58.71 5.09 -16.14
CA THR A 86 -58.49 4.50 -14.83
C THR A 86 -57.04 4.04 -14.71
N ARG A 87 -56.28 4.69 -13.84
CA ARG A 87 -55.01 4.18 -13.30
C ARG A 87 -55.29 3.76 -11.86
N THR A 88 -55.66 2.50 -11.71
CA THR A 88 -55.47 1.74 -10.47
C THR A 88 -53.98 1.52 -10.29
N GLY A 89 -53.41 2.07 -9.21
CA GLY A 89 -52.02 1.86 -8.82
C GLY A 89 -51.55 2.98 -7.91
N ILE A 90 -51.67 2.75 -6.60
CA ILE A 90 -51.00 3.39 -5.46
C ILE A 90 -50.36 4.75 -5.80
N ASP A 91 -51.01 5.81 -5.33
CA ASP A 91 -50.60 7.21 -5.41
C ASP A 91 -49.28 7.42 -4.64
N ARG A 92 -48.18 6.93 -5.21
CA ARG A 92 -46.84 7.27 -4.75
C ARG A 92 -46.64 8.71 -5.13
N VAL A 93 -46.82 9.59 -4.15
CA VAL A 93 -46.38 10.97 -4.12
C VAL A 93 -45.10 11.12 -4.96
N VAL A 94 -45.23 11.74 -6.14
CA VAL A 94 -44.09 12.05 -7.01
C VAL A 94 -43.41 13.28 -6.44
N GLY A 95 -42.58 13.07 -5.42
CA GLY A 95 -41.67 14.09 -4.90
C GLY A 95 -40.42 14.19 -5.75
N LEU A 96 -39.64 15.25 -5.56
CA LEU A 96 -38.33 15.38 -6.16
C LEU A 96 -37.39 14.24 -5.79
N SER A 97 -36.47 13.96 -6.72
CA SER A 97 -35.28 13.20 -6.40
C SER A 97 -34.49 13.88 -5.28
N VAL A 98 -33.80 13.07 -4.47
CA VAL A 98 -32.86 13.54 -3.45
C VAL A 98 -31.83 14.49 -4.05
N ASP A 99 -31.36 14.22 -5.27
CA ASP A 99 -30.39 15.08 -5.96
C ASP A 99 -30.96 16.47 -6.28
N GLN A 100 -32.23 16.54 -6.73
CA GLN A 100 -32.90 17.81 -7.03
C GLN A 100 -33.17 18.61 -5.74
N LYS A 101 -33.49 17.92 -4.64
CA LYS A 101 -33.64 18.55 -3.31
C LYS A 101 -32.30 19.14 -2.84
N LEU A 102 -31.21 18.39 -3.02
CA LEU A 102 -29.87 18.84 -2.65
C LEU A 102 -29.44 20.06 -3.47
N GLU A 103 -29.67 20.04 -4.79
CA GLU A 103 -29.34 21.17 -5.68
C GLU A 103 -30.11 22.45 -5.27
N LEU A 104 -31.41 22.32 -5.00
CA LEU A 104 -32.24 23.45 -4.59
C LEU A 104 -31.82 24.00 -3.22
N VAL A 105 -31.53 23.12 -2.25
CA VAL A 105 -31.03 23.53 -0.92
C VAL A 105 -29.67 24.19 -1.03
N GLN A 106 -28.77 23.70 -1.87
CA GLN A 106 -27.46 24.30 -2.10
C GLN A 106 -27.58 25.69 -2.71
N LYS A 107 -28.46 25.87 -3.71
CA LYS A 107 -28.68 27.18 -4.32
C LYS A 107 -29.32 28.18 -3.35
N GLU A 108 -30.35 27.79 -2.60
CA GLU A 108 -30.93 28.65 -1.56
C GLU A 108 -29.92 28.98 -0.45
N LEU A 109 -29.04 28.04 -0.09
CA LEU A 109 -27.96 28.29 0.86
C LEU A 109 -26.97 29.33 0.33
N GLU A 110 -26.63 29.29 -0.96
CA GLU A 110 -25.71 30.26 -1.55
C GLU A 110 -26.36 31.64 -1.70
N ASP A 111 -27.61 31.70 -2.17
CA ASP A 111 -28.38 32.94 -2.24
C ASP A 111 -28.50 33.62 -0.86
N THR A 112 -28.81 32.84 0.18
CA THR A 112 -28.92 33.38 1.55
C THR A 112 -27.59 33.85 2.11
N LYS A 113 -26.46 33.20 1.76
CA LYS A 113 -25.13 33.72 2.11
C LYS A 113 -24.84 35.05 1.42
N ASP A 114 -25.17 35.17 0.14
CA ASP A 114 -24.98 36.41 -0.63
C ASP A 114 -25.84 37.54 -0.06
N GLU A 115 -27.11 37.27 0.26
CA GLU A 115 -28.01 38.21 0.92
C GLU A 115 -27.46 38.66 2.29
N ILE A 116 -26.97 37.73 3.11
CA ILE A 116 -26.35 38.04 4.41
C ILE A 116 -25.08 38.89 4.22
N SER A 117 -24.24 38.56 3.24
CA SER A 117 -23.02 39.30 2.92
C SER A 117 -23.33 40.73 2.51
N HIS A 118 -24.29 40.92 1.60
CA HIS A 118 -24.75 42.23 1.17
C HIS A 118 -25.38 43.03 2.31
N MET A 119 -26.23 42.41 3.13
CA MET A 119 -26.81 43.06 4.31
C MET A 119 -25.74 43.52 5.30
N ARG A 120 -24.71 42.69 5.56
CA ARG A 120 -23.57 43.06 6.42
C ARG A 120 -22.80 44.24 5.84
N ALA A 121 -22.48 44.21 4.55
CA ALA A 121 -21.77 45.30 3.89
C ALA A 121 -22.55 46.63 3.95
N ASN A 122 -23.88 46.56 3.85
CA ASN A 122 -24.74 47.74 3.99
C ASN A 122 -24.76 48.26 5.42
N ALA A 123 -24.97 47.39 6.40
CA ALA A 123 -24.96 47.75 7.81
C ALA A 123 -23.62 48.36 8.24
N GLU A 124 -22.50 47.85 7.74
CA GLU A 124 -21.17 48.39 8.01
C GLU A 124 -20.98 49.79 7.40
N ARG A 125 -21.46 50.02 6.17
CA ARG A 125 -21.45 51.37 5.58
C ARG A 125 -22.30 52.36 6.39
N ASP A 126 -23.47 51.94 6.84
CA ASP A 126 -24.37 52.79 7.61
C ASP A 126 -23.78 53.09 9.00
N LEU A 127 -23.16 52.10 9.65
CA LEU A 127 -22.45 52.26 10.91
C LEU A 127 -21.30 53.26 10.77
N GLN A 128 -20.44 53.10 9.75
CA GLN A 128 -19.34 54.05 9.48
C GLN A 128 -19.86 55.47 9.20
N HIS A 129 -21.02 55.59 8.53
CA HIS A 129 -21.64 56.89 8.29
C HIS A 129 -22.11 57.56 9.58
N HIS A 130 -22.78 56.81 10.46
CA HIS A 130 -23.22 57.32 11.76
C HIS A 130 -22.05 57.66 12.69
N GLU A 131 -20.99 56.83 12.72
CA GLU A 131 -19.76 57.13 13.44
C GLU A 131 -19.13 58.46 12.99
N ALA A 132 -19.05 58.68 11.67
CA ALA A 132 -18.53 59.94 11.12
C ALA A 132 -19.38 61.17 11.52
N ILE A 133 -20.71 61.01 11.59
CA ILE A 133 -21.61 62.08 12.06
C ILE A 133 -21.37 62.38 13.54
N ILE A 134 -21.22 61.35 14.38
CA ILE A 134 -20.97 61.50 15.81
C ILE A 134 -19.63 62.19 16.04
N GLU A 135 -18.55 61.73 15.38
CA GLU A 135 -17.23 62.34 15.49
C GLU A 135 -17.25 63.82 15.05
N GLU A 136 -17.95 64.15 13.96
CA GLU A 136 -18.12 65.53 13.51
C GLU A 136 -18.86 66.38 14.55
N ALA A 137 -19.93 65.84 15.16
CA ALA A 137 -20.70 66.53 16.18
C ALA A 137 -19.88 66.77 17.45
N GLU A 138 -19.05 65.81 17.87
CA GLU A 138 -18.14 65.94 19.00
C GLU A 138 -17.09 67.04 18.76
N ILE A 139 -16.46 67.04 17.57
CA ILE A 139 -15.48 68.07 17.18
C ILE A 139 -16.15 69.45 17.19
N ARG A 140 -17.32 69.59 16.54
CA ARG A 140 -18.06 70.86 16.54
C ARG A 140 -18.45 71.30 17.94
N GLY A 141 -18.89 70.37 18.80
CA GLY A 141 -19.22 70.64 20.18
C GLY A 141 -18.04 71.21 20.96
N ALA A 142 -16.87 70.59 20.84
CA ALA A 142 -15.63 71.07 21.44
C ALA A 142 -15.21 72.46 20.91
N GLU A 143 -15.33 72.69 19.60
CA GLU A 143 -15.03 73.98 18.98
C GLU A 143 -15.97 75.09 19.46
N VAL A 144 -17.27 74.82 19.56
CA VAL A 144 -18.27 75.79 20.06
C VAL A 144 -18.01 76.12 21.53
N GLN A 145 -17.76 75.12 22.38
CA GLN A 145 -17.44 75.34 23.80
C GLN A 145 -16.19 76.22 23.94
N LYS A 146 -15.15 75.94 23.16
CA LYS A 146 -13.95 76.77 23.13
C LYS A 146 -14.25 78.19 22.64
N ALA A 147 -15.05 78.34 21.58
CA ALA A 147 -15.44 79.65 21.05
C ALA A 147 -16.25 80.48 22.06
N ILE A 148 -17.15 79.84 22.82
CA ILE A 148 -17.87 80.48 23.93
C ILE A 148 -16.89 80.97 24.98
N HIS A 149 -15.99 80.09 25.46
CA HIS A 149 -15.00 80.46 26.48
C HIS A 149 -14.09 81.60 26.03
N ASP A 150 -13.57 81.52 24.81
CA ASP A 150 -12.70 82.55 24.23
C ASP A 150 -13.46 83.88 24.06
N PHE A 151 -14.73 83.84 23.64
CA PHE A 151 -15.57 85.05 23.52
C PHE A 151 -15.86 85.68 24.89
N GLU A 152 -16.24 84.89 25.89
CA GLU A 152 -16.46 85.39 27.26
C GLU A 152 -15.20 86.05 27.82
N LYS A 153 -14.04 85.41 27.62
CA LYS A 153 -12.75 85.88 28.09
C LYS A 153 -12.30 87.15 27.37
N ASP A 154 -12.29 87.14 26.05
CA ASP A 154 -11.63 88.17 25.25
C ASP A 154 -12.54 89.36 24.96
N ILE A 155 -13.87 89.13 24.93
CA ILE A 155 -14.88 90.13 24.58
C ILE A 155 -15.67 90.56 25.81
N LEU A 156 -16.44 89.67 26.47
CA LEU A 156 -17.33 90.08 27.57
C LEU A 156 -16.58 90.65 28.78
N LYS A 157 -15.51 89.98 29.24
CA LYS A 157 -14.70 90.47 30.37
C LYS A 157 -13.89 91.73 30.04
N THR A 158 -13.56 91.95 28.77
CA THR A 158 -12.81 93.14 28.31
C THR A 158 -13.74 94.35 28.15
N ILE A 159 -14.94 94.15 27.61
CA ILE A 159 -15.90 95.21 27.32
C ILE A 159 -16.66 95.65 28.58
N SER A 160 -16.93 94.76 29.54
CA SER A 160 -17.64 95.13 30.78
C SER A 160 -16.91 96.21 31.61
N LYS A 161 -15.60 96.36 31.40
CA LYS A 161 -14.76 97.37 32.05
C LYS A 161 -14.84 98.76 31.40
N LYS A 162 -15.46 98.90 30.21
CA LYS A 162 -15.56 100.16 29.44
C LYS A 162 -16.94 100.28 28.77
N LYS A 163 -17.95 100.69 29.53
CA LYS A 163 -19.33 100.88 29.03
C LYS A 163 -19.43 101.94 27.91
N GLY A 164 -20.08 101.61 26.80
CA GLY A 164 -20.64 102.56 25.83
C GLY A 164 -19.70 103.19 24.79
N SER A 165 -18.48 102.65 24.60
CA SER A 165 -17.47 103.25 23.73
C SER A 165 -17.40 102.61 22.34
N ILE A 166 -17.12 103.40 21.30
CA ILE A 166 -16.71 102.98 19.94
C ILE A 166 -15.67 101.83 19.98
N LEU A 167 -14.83 101.81 21.03
CA LEU A 167 -13.83 100.78 21.27
C LEU A 167 -14.42 99.37 21.48
N ALA A 168 -15.61 99.26 22.10
CA ALA A 168 -16.30 97.98 22.30
C ALA A 168 -16.74 97.39 20.94
N THR A 169 -17.33 98.22 20.08
CA THR A 169 -17.74 97.83 18.72
C THR A 169 -16.53 97.42 17.88
N GLN A 170 -15.43 98.19 17.94
CA GLN A 170 -14.19 97.84 17.25
C GLN A 170 -13.60 96.49 17.71
N LYS A 171 -13.69 96.17 19.00
CA LYS A 171 -13.20 94.90 19.55
C LYS A 171 -14.03 93.71 19.06
N VAL A 172 -15.36 93.86 19.01
CA VAL A 172 -16.27 92.84 18.46
C VAL A 172 -16.02 92.65 16.96
N MET A 173 -15.89 93.73 16.19
CA MET A 173 -15.58 93.64 14.75
C MET A 173 -14.25 92.92 14.51
N LYS A 174 -13.19 93.28 15.24
CA LYS A 174 -11.90 92.61 15.13
C LYS A 174 -11.99 91.11 15.46
N TYR A 175 -12.77 90.74 16.48
CA TYR A 175 -12.99 89.33 16.82
C TYR A 175 -13.69 88.58 15.67
N LEU A 176 -14.72 89.16 15.06
CA LEU A 176 -15.40 88.56 13.91
C LEU A 176 -14.46 88.38 12.72
N ASP A 177 -13.64 89.39 12.41
CA ASP A 177 -12.64 89.31 11.34
C ASP A 177 -11.59 88.23 11.61
N ASP A 178 -11.06 88.18 12.84
CA ASP A 178 -10.09 87.16 13.26
C ASP A 178 -10.70 85.75 13.20
N MET A 179 -11.97 85.59 13.57
CA MET A 179 -12.69 84.31 13.48
C MET A 179 -12.95 83.89 12.04
N ASN A 180 -13.32 84.83 11.16
CA ASN A 180 -13.47 84.55 9.73
C ASN A 180 -12.13 84.11 9.11
N ARG A 181 -11.03 84.82 9.40
CA ARG A 181 -9.68 84.42 8.96
C ARG A 181 -9.29 83.03 9.46
N ARG A 182 -9.58 82.69 10.72
CA ARG A 182 -9.33 81.35 11.27
C ARG A 182 -10.13 80.27 10.53
N ARG A 183 -11.41 80.53 10.24
CA ARG A 183 -12.27 79.63 9.47
C ARG A 183 -11.75 79.42 8.04
N ASP A 184 -11.33 80.48 7.36
CA ASP A 184 -10.76 80.39 6.01
C ASP A 184 -9.46 79.58 6.01
N ASN A 185 -8.56 79.83 6.97
CA ASN A 185 -7.35 79.03 7.14
C ASN A 185 -7.65 77.55 7.40
N MET A 186 -8.69 77.24 8.18
CA MET A 186 -9.10 75.87 8.44
C MET A 186 -9.67 75.20 7.18
N LYS A 187 -10.50 75.92 6.42
CA LYS A 187 -11.06 75.47 5.15
C LYS A 187 -9.95 75.08 4.16
N ASP A 188 -8.90 75.89 4.04
CA ASP A 188 -7.79 75.59 3.15
C ASP A 188 -6.96 74.40 3.62
N LYS A 189 -6.72 74.28 4.94
CA LYS A 189 -6.08 73.08 5.53
C LYS A 189 -6.88 71.81 5.24
N LEU A 190 -8.19 71.83 5.44
CA LEU A 190 -9.07 70.69 5.18
C LEU A 190 -9.11 70.34 3.68
N ARG A 191 -9.12 71.33 2.79
CA ARG A 191 -9.03 71.12 1.34
C ARG A 191 -7.74 70.40 0.94
N LEU A 192 -6.60 70.86 1.44
CA LEU A 192 -5.30 70.21 1.18
C LEU A 192 -5.27 68.78 1.72
N LYS A 193 -5.78 68.55 2.93
CA LYS A 193 -5.89 67.20 3.51
C LYS A 193 -6.81 66.29 2.68
N ASN A 194 -7.94 66.80 2.19
CA ASN A 194 -8.86 66.05 1.33
C ASN A 194 -8.20 65.62 0.01
N VAL A 195 -7.46 66.52 -0.64
CA VAL A 195 -6.71 66.19 -1.86
C VAL A 195 -5.64 65.13 -1.58
N SER A 196 -4.88 65.27 -0.50
CA SER A 196 -3.87 64.29 -0.09
C SER A 196 -4.47 62.90 0.16
N LEU A 197 -5.58 62.83 0.92
CA LEU A 197 -6.29 61.58 1.18
C LEU A 197 -6.87 60.94 -0.09
N LYS A 198 -7.37 61.75 -1.04
CA LYS A 198 -7.83 61.25 -2.35
C LYS A 198 -6.70 60.58 -3.13
N VAL A 199 -5.51 61.19 -3.14
CA VAL A 199 -4.31 60.61 -3.79
C VAL A 199 -3.89 59.31 -3.09
N GLN A 200 -3.87 59.30 -1.75
CA GLN A 200 -3.52 58.11 -0.97
C GLN A 200 -4.52 56.97 -1.21
N ARG A 201 -5.83 57.26 -1.22
CA ARG A 201 -6.88 56.30 -1.58
C ARG A 201 -6.64 55.71 -2.96
N LYS A 202 -6.37 56.56 -3.97
CA LYS A 202 -6.10 56.10 -5.34
C LYS A 202 -4.87 55.20 -5.40
N LYS A 203 -3.80 55.54 -4.67
CA LYS A 203 -2.60 54.71 -4.57
C LYS A 203 -2.91 53.35 -3.93
N MET A 204 -3.65 53.31 -2.82
CA MET A 204 -4.01 52.05 -2.16
C MET A 204 -4.90 51.18 -3.04
N LEU A 205 -5.88 51.76 -3.74
CA LEU A 205 -6.72 51.02 -4.69
C LEU A 205 -5.89 50.43 -5.84
N LEU A 206 -4.90 51.17 -6.35
CA LEU A 206 -4.01 50.64 -7.39
C LEU A 206 -3.13 49.50 -6.86
N GLN A 207 -2.60 49.62 -5.63
CA GLN A 207 -1.84 48.56 -4.99
C GLN A 207 -2.69 47.31 -4.74
N LEU A 208 -3.95 47.49 -4.33
CA LEU A 208 -4.90 46.39 -4.17
C LEU A 208 -5.13 45.70 -5.51
N LYS A 209 -5.42 46.46 -6.56
CA LYS A 209 -5.61 45.91 -7.91
C LYS A 209 -4.38 45.15 -8.42
N GLN A 210 -3.18 45.69 -8.20
CA GLN A 210 -1.94 45.01 -8.58
C GLN A 210 -1.72 43.72 -7.78
N LYS A 211 -2.09 43.70 -6.49
CA LYS A 211 -2.04 42.50 -5.65
C LYS A 211 -3.06 41.45 -6.10
N GLU A 212 -4.25 41.89 -6.48
CA GLU A 212 -5.29 41.03 -7.06
C GLU A 212 -4.84 40.45 -8.40
N GLU A 213 -4.32 41.25 -9.32
CA GLU A 213 -3.78 40.81 -10.62
C GLU A 213 -2.57 39.86 -10.45
N VAL A 214 -1.72 40.05 -9.43
CA VAL A 214 -0.64 39.09 -9.09
C VAL A 214 -1.19 37.80 -8.45
N GLY A 215 -2.30 37.88 -7.71
CA GLY A 215 -3.05 36.70 -7.26
C GLY A 215 -3.75 35.97 -8.42
N GLU A 216 -4.17 36.70 -9.45
CA GLU A 216 -4.74 36.18 -10.69
C GLU A 216 -3.68 35.58 -11.61
N ALA A 217 -2.43 36.05 -11.55
CA ALA A 217 -1.28 35.45 -12.25
C ALA A 217 -0.89 34.08 -11.69
N LEU A 218 -1.32 33.76 -10.46
CA LEU A 218 -1.27 32.42 -9.90
C LEU A 218 -2.61 31.74 -10.18
N HIS A 219 -2.83 31.36 -11.44
CA HIS A 219 -4.14 30.84 -11.83
C HIS A 219 -4.47 29.62 -10.98
N ASN A 220 -5.71 29.53 -10.48
CA ASN A 220 -6.20 28.32 -9.83
C ASN A 220 -6.00 27.08 -10.73
N VAL A 221 -5.98 27.28 -12.06
CA VAL A 221 -5.63 26.28 -13.06
C VAL A 221 -4.18 25.79 -12.91
N ASP A 222 -3.20 26.66 -12.72
CA ASP A 222 -1.79 26.27 -12.50
C ASP A 222 -1.63 25.48 -11.20
N PHE A 223 -2.35 25.89 -10.14
CA PHE A 223 -2.38 25.14 -8.88
C PHE A 223 -3.02 23.77 -9.03
N GLN A 224 -4.11 23.67 -9.78
CA GLN A 224 -4.74 22.40 -10.10
C GLN A 224 -3.84 21.53 -10.99
N GLN A 225 -3.16 22.13 -11.97
CA GLN A 225 -2.20 21.43 -12.82
C GLN A 225 -1.05 20.86 -11.98
N LEU A 226 -0.44 21.66 -11.10
CA LEU A 226 0.60 21.18 -10.18
C LEU A 226 0.12 20.03 -9.29
N LYS A 227 -1.13 20.09 -8.81
CA LYS A 227 -1.72 18.99 -8.04
C LYS A 227 -1.88 17.72 -8.89
N ILE A 228 -2.32 17.86 -10.14
CA ILE A 228 -2.46 16.73 -11.08
C ILE A 228 -1.09 16.13 -11.39
N GLU A 229 -0.10 16.95 -11.73
CA GLU A 229 1.26 16.51 -12.01
C GLU A 229 1.89 15.81 -10.80
N ASN A 230 1.71 16.36 -9.60
CA ASN A 230 2.21 15.73 -8.37
C ASN A 230 1.53 14.37 -8.11
N ALA A 231 0.21 14.28 -8.29
CA ALA A 231 -0.50 13.01 -8.18
C ALA A 231 0.00 11.97 -9.20
N GLN A 232 0.25 12.37 -10.46
CA GLN A 232 0.81 11.50 -11.49
C GLN A 232 2.24 11.04 -11.16
N PHE A 233 3.07 11.93 -10.61
CA PHE A 233 4.42 11.56 -10.17
C PHE A 233 4.39 10.60 -9.00
N LEU A 234 3.50 10.81 -8.02
CA LEU A 234 3.31 9.88 -6.90
C LEU A 234 2.88 8.50 -7.39
N GLU A 235 1.91 8.41 -8.29
CA GLU A 235 1.47 7.15 -8.88
C GLU A 235 2.61 6.45 -9.64
N THR A 236 3.40 7.21 -10.40
CA THR A 236 4.57 6.68 -11.11
C THR A 236 5.62 6.13 -10.13
N VAL A 237 5.91 6.86 -9.06
CA VAL A 237 6.85 6.43 -8.01
C VAL A 237 6.34 5.15 -7.34
N GLU A 238 5.05 5.09 -7.04
CA GLU A 238 4.43 3.93 -6.40
C GLU A 238 4.46 2.70 -7.31
N ALA A 239 4.15 2.85 -8.60
CA ALA A 239 4.28 1.78 -9.59
C ALA A 239 5.73 1.27 -9.72
N ARG A 240 6.72 2.17 -9.72
CA ARG A 240 8.14 1.78 -9.78
C ARG A 240 8.60 1.10 -8.49
N ASN A 241 8.10 1.52 -7.33
CA ASN A 241 8.37 0.85 -6.06
C ASN A 241 7.78 -0.56 -6.01
N GLN A 242 6.56 -0.75 -6.50
CA GLN A 242 5.95 -2.09 -6.59
C GLN A 242 6.75 -3.01 -7.51
N GLU A 243 7.22 -2.50 -8.66
CA GLU A 243 8.07 -3.27 -9.56
C GLU A 243 9.42 -3.62 -8.93
N LEU A 244 10.04 -2.67 -8.22
CA LEU A 244 11.27 -2.93 -7.48
C LEU A 244 11.10 -4.04 -6.44
N ILE A 245 9.97 -4.06 -5.72
CA ILE A 245 9.65 -5.11 -4.75
C ILE A 245 9.49 -6.46 -5.46
N ARG A 246 8.77 -6.52 -6.59
CA ARG A 246 8.63 -7.75 -7.39
C ARG A 246 10.00 -8.28 -7.85
N LEU A 247 10.84 -7.42 -8.39
CA LEU A 247 12.18 -7.79 -8.84
C LEU A 247 13.07 -8.25 -7.68
N LYS A 248 12.99 -7.61 -6.51
CA LYS A 248 13.71 -8.08 -5.31
C LYS A 248 13.27 -9.47 -4.88
N MET A 249 11.96 -9.76 -4.88
CA MET A 249 11.44 -11.09 -4.54
C MET A 249 11.89 -12.13 -5.56
N ALA A 250 11.80 -11.83 -6.86
CA ALA A 250 12.26 -12.73 -7.92
C ALA A 250 13.77 -13.01 -7.83
N SER A 251 14.58 -11.98 -7.57
CA SER A 251 16.03 -12.09 -7.35
C SER A 251 16.35 -12.95 -6.13
N GLY A 252 15.66 -12.72 -5.00
CA GLY A 252 15.79 -13.54 -3.79
C GLY A 252 15.46 -15.02 -4.02
N ASN A 253 14.34 -15.30 -4.69
CA ASN A 253 13.93 -16.67 -5.04
C ASN A 253 14.95 -17.35 -5.97
N THR A 254 15.45 -16.62 -6.97
CA THR A 254 16.47 -17.13 -7.90
C THR A 254 17.77 -17.44 -7.18
N LEU A 255 18.20 -16.57 -6.25
CA LEU A 255 19.38 -16.79 -5.43
C LEU A 255 19.21 -18.00 -4.51
N GLN A 256 18.02 -18.19 -3.93
CA GLN A 256 17.72 -19.37 -3.11
C GLN A 256 17.79 -20.65 -3.95
N MET A 257 17.17 -20.68 -5.13
CA MET A 257 17.30 -21.82 -6.05
C MET A 257 18.75 -22.09 -6.44
N LEU A 258 19.50 -21.04 -6.81
CA LEU A 258 20.92 -21.17 -7.16
C LEU A 258 21.73 -21.80 -6.01
N ASN A 259 21.52 -21.36 -4.78
CA ASN A 259 22.17 -21.93 -3.61
C ASN A 259 21.80 -23.40 -3.41
N THR A 260 20.53 -23.77 -3.60
CA THR A 260 20.13 -25.20 -3.50
C THR A 260 20.84 -26.07 -4.55
N TYR A 261 20.95 -25.60 -5.79
CA TYR A 261 21.68 -26.33 -6.85
C TYR A 261 23.17 -26.39 -6.58
N LYS A 262 23.77 -25.29 -6.07
CA LYS A 262 25.18 -25.26 -5.66
C LYS A 262 25.46 -26.29 -4.56
N SER A 263 24.59 -26.39 -3.55
CA SER A 263 24.73 -27.41 -2.49
C SER A 263 24.57 -28.83 -3.02
N LYS A 264 23.60 -29.08 -3.93
CA LYS A 264 23.43 -30.39 -4.57
C LYS A 264 24.65 -30.78 -5.40
N LEU A 265 25.21 -29.84 -6.16
CA LEU A 265 26.43 -30.05 -6.95
C LEU A 265 27.62 -30.37 -6.05
N HIS A 266 27.79 -29.62 -4.95
CA HIS A 266 28.89 -29.87 -4.01
C HIS A 266 28.80 -31.27 -3.40
N ARG A 267 27.60 -31.69 -2.98
CA ARG A 267 27.36 -33.05 -2.48
C ARG A 267 27.66 -34.12 -3.53
N ALA A 268 27.24 -33.91 -4.78
CA ALA A 268 27.54 -34.83 -5.87
C ALA A 268 29.05 -34.93 -6.12
N MET A 269 29.77 -33.81 -6.05
CA MET A 269 31.23 -33.77 -6.18
C MET A 269 31.93 -34.51 -5.04
N GLU A 270 31.47 -34.35 -3.79
CA GLU A 270 32.00 -35.11 -2.65
C GLU A 270 31.78 -36.63 -2.83
N ILE A 271 30.59 -37.04 -3.29
CA ILE A 271 30.30 -38.44 -3.59
C ILE A 271 31.22 -38.96 -4.69
N TYR A 272 31.43 -38.18 -5.76
CA TYR A 272 32.34 -38.54 -6.85
C TYR A 272 33.77 -38.76 -6.33
N VAL A 273 34.29 -37.82 -5.54
CA VAL A 273 35.64 -37.95 -4.95
C VAL A 273 35.76 -39.18 -4.05
N ASN A 274 34.70 -39.51 -3.30
CA ASN A 274 34.69 -40.70 -2.45
C ASN A 274 34.63 -41.99 -3.28
N LEU A 275 33.82 -42.03 -4.33
CA LEU A 275 33.74 -43.17 -5.26
C LEU A 275 35.07 -43.39 -5.98
N ASP A 276 35.74 -42.32 -6.41
CA ASP A 276 37.04 -42.41 -7.07
C ASP A 276 38.10 -43.04 -6.14
N LYS A 277 38.14 -42.61 -4.87
CA LYS A 277 38.96 -43.26 -3.84
C LYS A 277 38.59 -44.73 -3.64
N GLU A 278 37.30 -45.05 -3.62
CA GLU A 278 36.82 -46.43 -3.44
C GLU A 278 37.20 -47.33 -4.62
N ILE A 279 37.13 -46.79 -5.85
CA ILE A 279 37.58 -47.47 -7.08
C ILE A 279 39.08 -47.73 -7.01
N LEU A 280 39.89 -46.75 -6.63
CA LEU A 280 41.33 -46.92 -6.47
C LEU A 280 41.66 -48.02 -5.45
N LEU A 281 41.05 -47.98 -4.26
CA LEU A 281 41.23 -49.01 -3.22
C LEU A 281 40.81 -50.41 -3.71
N ARG A 282 39.70 -50.52 -4.44
CA ARG A 282 39.27 -51.80 -5.04
C ARG A 282 40.22 -52.28 -6.11
N SER A 283 40.74 -51.38 -6.95
CA SER A 283 41.71 -51.72 -7.99
C SER A 283 43.02 -52.24 -7.39
N GLU A 284 43.52 -51.60 -6.32
CA GLU A 284 44.71 -52.06 -5.59
C GLU A 284 44.48 -53.44 -4.95
N LEU A 285 43.30 -53.67 -4.37
CA LEU A 285 42.94 -54.97 -3.81
C LEU A 285 42.86 -56.05 -4.90
N LEU A 286 42.26 -55.74 -6.05
CA LEU A 286 42.19 -56.65 -7.19
C LEU A 286 43.58 -57.01 -7.71
N ASP A 287 44.50 -56.05 -7.81
CA ASP A 287 45.89 -56.31 -8.22
C ASP A 287 46.62 -57.24 -7.23
N LYS A 288 46.41 -57.06 -5.92
CA LYS A 288 46.93 -57.98 -4.89
C LYS A 288 46.38 -59.39 -5.05
N ILE A 289 45.06 -59.53 -5.19
CA ILE A 289 44.40 -60.84 -5.37
C ILE A 289 44.88 -61.51 -6.65
N GLN A 290 45.06 -60.75 -7.75
CA GLN A 290 45.60 -61.30 -9.00
C GLN A 290 47.02 -61.85 -8.82
N LYS A 291 47.90 -61.11 -8.13
CA LYS A 291 49.27 -61.57 -7.81
C LYS A 291 49.24 -62.83 -6.94
N GLU A 292 48.41 -62.84 -5.89
CA GLU A 292 48.23 -64.01 -5.03
C GLU A 292 47.69 -65.21 -5.81
N THR A 293 46.73 -64.99 -6.71
CA THR A 293 46.15 -66.05 -7.57
C THR A 293 47.21 -66.64 -8.49
N LEU A 294 48.04 -65.82 -9.12
CA LEU A 294 49.16 -66.28 -9.95
C LEU A 294 50.16 -67.11 -9.13
N GLN A 295 50.52 -66.64 -7.93
CA GLN A 295 51.41 -67.37 -7.04
C GLN A 295 50.84 -68.73 -6.63
N VAL A 296 49.57 -68.78 -6.23
CA VAL A 296 48.87 -70.02 -5.88
C VAL A 296 48.79 -70.97 -7.07
N GLU A 297 48.58 -70.45 -8.28
CA GLU A 297 48.55 -71.26 -9.51
C GLU A 297 49.92 -71.85 -9.85
N GLU A 298 51.00 -71.08 -9.71
CA GLU A 298 52.37 -71.58 -9.86
C GLU A 298 52.68 -72.68 -8.83
N ASP A 299 52.31 -72.46 -7.57
CA ASP A 299 52.56 -73.42 -6.50
C ASP A 299 51.70 -74.68 -6.67
N ARG A 300 50.46 -74.55 -7.15
CA ARG A 300 49.62 -75.66 -7.60
C ARG A 300 50.30 -76.45 -8.71
N ALA A 301 50.82 -75.79 -9.75
CA ALA A 301 51.49 -76.45 -10.87
C ALA A 301 52.75 -77.21 -10.42
N LYS A 302 53.56 -76.63 -9.52
CA LYS A 302 54.73 -77.30 -8.91
C LYS A 302 54.30 -78.53 -8.11
N ALA A 303 53.29 -78.39 -7.26
CA ALA A 303 52.77 -79.49 -6.44
C ALA A 303 52.17 -80.61 -7.32
N GLU A 304 51.42 -80.28 -8.36
CA GLU A 304 50.90 -81.23 -9.34
C GLU A 304 52.00 -81.97 -10.10
N ALA A 305 53.04 -81.25 -10.54
CA ALA A 305 54.19 -81.85 -11.22
C ALA A 305 54.92 -82.85 -10.30
N ALA A 306 55.13 -82.48 -9.03
CA ALA A 306 55.69 -83.35 -8.02
C ALA A 306 54.79 -84.58 -7.77
N ASN A 307 53.48 -84.39 -7.62
CA ASN A 307 52.51 -85.47 -7.44
C ASN A 307 52.50 -86.44 -8.64
N LYS A 308 52.50 -85.92 -9.87
CA LYS A 308 52.62 -86.72 -11.10
C LYS A 308 53.92 -87.54 -11.10
N LYS A 309 55.06 -86.96 -10.71
CA LYS A 309 56.34 -87.66 -10.60
C LYS A 309 56.27 -88.80 -9.57
N LEU A 310 55.75 -88.52 -8.37
CA LEU A 310 55.59 -89.52 -7.31
C LEU A 310 54.65 -90.65 -7.74
N ARG A 311 53.53 -90.35 -8.42
CA ARG A 311 52.63 -91.37 -8.98
C ARG A 311 53.30 -92.24 -10.04
N ARG A 312 54.12 -91.66 -10.93
CA ARG A 312 54.92 -92.43 -11.90
C ARG A 312 55.91 -93.35 -11.19
N GLN A 313 56.65 -92.82 -10.22
CA GLN A 313 57.57 -93.62 -9.40
C GLN A 313 56.83 -94.77 -8.68
N LEU A 314 55.65 -94.52 -8.13
CA LEU A 314 54.82 -95.55 -7.48
C LEU A 314 54.33 -96.60 -8.47
N ALA A 315 53.97 -96.21 -9.70
CA ALA A 315 53.53 -97.13 -10.75
C ALA A 315 54.69 -97.98 -11.32
N GLU A 316 55.88 -97.39 -11.48
CA GLU A 316 57.12 -98.06 -11.91
C GLU A 316 57.73 -98.91 -10.80
N PHE A 317 57.45 -98.60 -9.53
CA PHE A 317 57.94 -99.35 -8.40
C PHE A 317 57.42 -100.79 -8.42
N ARG A 318 58.34 -101.72 -8.64
CA ARG A 318 58.14 -103.15 -8.43
C ARG A 318 58.91 -103.57 -7.19
N ALA A 319 58.18 -103.92 -6.13
CA ALA A 319 58.79 -104.54 -4.97
C ALA A 319 59.51 -105.84 -5.41
N PRO A 320 60.82 -105.99 -5.13
CA PRO A 320 61.52 -107.23 -5.42
C PRO A 320 60.81 -108.40 -4.73
N ARG A 321 60.70 -109.55 -5.40
CA ARG A 321 60.16 -110.76 -4.75
C ARG A 321 60.94 -111.01 -3.46
N VAL A 322 60.26 -111.33 -2.37
CA VAL A 322 60.86 -111.47 -1.02
C VAL A 322 62.15 -112.29 -1.04
N MET A 323 62.18 -113.38 -1.80
CA MET A 323 63.36 -114.23 -1.92
C MET A 323 64.56 -113.57 -2.62
N VAL A 324 64.35 -112.63 -3.54
CA VAL A 324 65.42 -111.82 -4.15
C VAL A 324 65.99 -110.89 -3.10
N TYR A 325 65.13 -110.19 -2.35
CA TYR A 325 65.58 -109.30 -1.26
C TYR A 325 66.35 -110.06 -0.18
N VAL A 326 65.88 -111.24 0.25
CA VAL A 326 66.57 -112.09 1.24
C VAL A 326 67.95 -112.52 0.74
N ARG A 327 68.06 -112.94 -0.53
CA ARG A 327 69.36 -113.32 -1.11
C ARG A 327 70.33 -112.14 -1.18
N GLU A 328 69.88 -110.98 -1.68
CA GLU A 328 70.69 -109.77 -1.72
C GLU A 328 71.07 -109.29 -0.31
N LYS A 329 70.21 -109.46 0.69
CA LYS A 329 70.50 -109.10 2.08
C LYS A 329 71.54 -110.03 2.72
N ILE A 330 71.47 -111.33 2.44
CA ILE A 330 72.51 -112.29 2.83
C ILE A 330 73.83 -111.95 2.16
N LEU A 331 73.82 -111.71 0.84
CA LEU A 331 75.00 -111.31 0.07
C LEU A 331 75.62 -110.02 0.64
N ASN A 332 74.82 -109.00 0.92
CA ASN A 332 75.28 -107.77 1.54
C ASN A 332 75.88 -108.01 2.93
N GLY A 333 75.26 -108.88 3.73
CA GLY A 333 75.80 -109.28 5.03
C GLY A 333 77.12 -110.04 4.93
N ASP A 334 77.29 -110.88 3.91
CA ASP A 334 78.54 -111.61 3.66
C ASP A 334 79.64 -110.66 3.14
N LEU A 335 79.29 -109.69 2.27
CA LEU A 335 80.18 -108.62 1.86
C LEU A 335 80.60 -107.75 3.04
N GLU A 336 79.68 -107.37 3.94
CA GLU A 336 80.00 -106.65 5.19
C GLU A 336 80.96 -107.45 6.08
N LYS A 337 80.79 -108.77 6.20
CA LYS A 337 81.74 -109.64 6.93
C LYS A 337 83.09 -109.71 6.23
N SER A 338 83.12 -109.81 4.89
CA SER A 338 84.35 -109.79 4.11
C SER A 338 85.08 -108.46 4.26
N ILE A 339 84.37 -107.32 4.23
CA ILE A 339 84.92 -105.99 4.50
C ILE A 339 85.56 -105.98 5.89
N LYS A 340 84.83 -106.40 6.94
CA LYS A 340 85.39 -106.49 8.31
C LYS A 340 86.59 -107.42 8.43
N MET A 341 86.59 -108.54 7.70
CA MET A 341 87.73 -109.47 7.67
C MET A 341 88.94 -108.82 7.01
N TRP A 342 88.74 -108.10 5.90
CA TRP A 342 89.80 -107.37 5.21
C TRP A 342 90.32 -106.21 6.06
N GLU A 343 89.44 -105.44 6.71
CA GLU A 343 89.80 -104.42 7.70
C GLU A 343 90.68 -105.02 8.81
N ARG A 344 90.32 -106.19 9.35
CA ARG A 344 91.11 -106.88 10.37
C ARG A 344 92.44 -107.42 9.84
N LYS A 345 92.49 -107.90 8.59
CA LYS A 345 93.76 -108.30 7.95
C LYS A 345 94.68 -107.11 7.72
N VAL A 346 94.13 -105.96 7.32
CA VAL A 346 94.87 -104.70 7.19
C VAL A 346 95.40 -104.28 8.57
N GLU A 347 94.58 -104.33 9.61
CA GLU A 347 95.00 -104.01 10.98
C GLU A 347 96.13 -104.93 11.50
N ILE A 348 96.06 -106.24 11.22
CA ILE A 348 97.14 -107.19 11.54
C ILE A 348 98.41 -106.85 10.75
N ALA A 349 98.30 -106.56 9.44
CA ALA A 349 99.44 -106.18 8.61
C ALA A 349 100.07 -104.86 9.09
N GLU A 350 99.27 -103.88 9.50
CA GLU A 350 99.74 -102.63 10.11
C GLU A 350 100.43 -102.87 11.45
N MET A 351 99.88 -103.74 12.31
CA MET A 351 100.50 -104.16 13.57
C MET A 351 101.83 -104.88 13.34
N SER A 352 101.90 -105.80 12.38
CA SER A 352 103.14 -106.48 11.98
C SER A 352 104.17 -105.50 11.43
N LEU A 353 103.76 -104.55 10.57
CA LEU A 353 104.63 -103.48 10.07
C LEU A 353 105.16 -102.61 11.23
N LYS A 354 104.31 -102.31 12.22
CA LYS A 354 104.70 -101.57 13.43
C LYS A 354 105.68 -102.39 14.30
N GLY A 355 105.51 -103.71 14.36
CA GLY A 355 106.45 -104.66 14.97
C GLY A 355 107.79 -104.67 14.26
N TYR A 356 107.81 -104.83 12.92
CA TYR A 356 109.02 -104.75 12.11
C TYR A 356 109.72 -103.39 12.25
N ARG A 357 108.99 -102.27 12.29
CA ARG A 357 109.56 -100.94 12.57
C ARG A 357 110.17 -100.84 13.96
N LYS A 358 109.57 -101.44 14.99
CA LYS A 358 110.16 -101.48 16.35
C LYS A 358 111.44 -102.33 16.39
N SER A 359 111.45 -103.50 15.74
CA SER A 359 112.64 -104.34 15.64
C SER A 359 113.75 -103.68 14.82
N TRP A 360 113.40 -103.03 13.71
CA TRP A 360 114.32 -102.24 12.89
C TRP A 360 114.91 -101.05 13.67
N ASN A 361 114.09 -100.31 14.42
CA ASN A 361 114.59 -99.21 15.25
C ASN A 361 115.49 -99.71 16.40
N LYS A 362 115.25 -100.90 16.97
CA LYS A 362 116.17 -101.53 17.94
C LYS A 362 117.50 -101.96 17.33
N MET A 363 117.50 -102.47 16.09
CA MET A 363 118.73 -102.74 15.32
C MET A 363 119.47 -101.44 14.95
N LYS A 364 118.74 -100.34 14.74
CA LYS A 364 119.33 -99.02 14.44
C LYS A 364 120.01 -98.38 15.65
N THR A 365 119.55 -98.66 16.88
CA THR A 365 120.17 -98.19 18.14
C THR A 365 121.28 -99.10 18.68
N THR A 366 121.55 -100.25 18.05
CA THR A 366 122.66 -101.16 18.41
C THR A 366 123.84 -101.08 17.44
N ASN A 367 123.82 -100.12 16.51
CA ASN A 367 124.86 -99.85 15.52
C ASN A 367 125.26 -98.35 15.45
N GLU A 368 125.07 -97.61 16.55
CA GLU A 368 126.02 -96.57 16.98
C GLU A 368 127.10 -97.25 17.82
#